data_AF-A0A8T5WNC5-F1
#
_entry.id   AF-A0A8T5WNC5-F1
#
_cell.length_a   1.000
_cell.length_b   1.000
_cell.length_c   1.000
_cell.angle_alpha   90.00
_cell.angle_beta   90.00
_cell.angle_gamma   90.00
#
_symmetry.space_group_name_H-M   'P 1'
#
loop_
_entity.id
_entity.type
_entity.pdbx_description
1 polymer ?
#
loop_
_entity_poly.entity_id
_entity_poly.type
_entity_poly.pdbx_seq_one_letter_code
_entity_poly.pdbx_strand_id
1 'polypeptide(L)' 'MTKDTKTSIRAIIEKLTLESRSVFSHKVFDIAGEMGLGEMIVKDCLQQLMEEKFISEPMQGVLQRV' A
#
# COMPACT_ATOMS: atom_id res chain seq x y z
N MET A 1 9.93 8.83 11.73
CA MET A 1 9.83 7.41 11.31
C MET A 1 8.68 7.15 10.34
N THR A 2 7.44 7.59 10.62
CA THR A 2 6.27 7.28 9.77
C THR A 2 6.33 7.83 8.33
N LYS A 3 7.02 8.96 8.09
CA LYS A 3 7.16 9.53 6.73
C LYS A 3 7.93 8.61 5.76
N ASP A 4 8.99 7.96 6.23
CA ASP A 4 9.80 7.07 5.39
C ASP A 4 9.02 5.80 5.05
N THR A 5 8.34 5.21 6.05
CA THR A 5 7.52 4.02 5.83
C THR A 5 6.39 4.26 4.84
N LYS A 6 5.64 5.37 4.96
CA LYS A 6 4.58 5.68 3.98
C LYS A 6 5.14 5.84 2.57
N THR A 7 6.32 6.45 2.43
CA THR A 7 7.00 6.59 1.14
C THR A 7 7.37 5.22 0.57
N SER A 8 7.87 4.29 1.39
CA SER A 8 8.15 2.92 0.97
C SER A 8 6.88 2.17 0.55
N ILE A 9 5.79 2.23 1.33
CA ILE A 9 4.51 1.59 0.98
C ILE A 9 3.95 2.15 -0.32
N ARG A 10 4.00 3.47 -0.50
CA ARG A 10 3.62 4.13 -1.75
C ARG A 10 4.42 3.57 -2.92
N ALA A 11 5.74 3.48 -2.82
CA ALA A 11 6.60 2.96 -3.88
C ALA A 11 6.30 1.48 -4.21
N ILE A 12 5.99 0.65 -3.21
CA ILE A 12 5.56 -0.74 -3.43
C ILE A 12 4.27 -0.77 -4.27
N ILE A 13 3.27 0.04 -3.89
CA ILE A 13 2.00 0.12 -4.63
C ILE A 13 2.23 0.63 -6.05
N GLU A 14 3.03 1.69 -6.24
CA GLU A 14 3.35 2.21 -7.57
C GLU A 14 3.99 1.14 -8.45
N LYS A 15 4.94 0.37 -7.89
CA LYS A 15 5.59 -0.75 -8.59
C LYS A 15 4.60 -1.85 -8.95
N LEU A 16 3.73 -2.25 -8.03
CA LEU A 16 2.75 -3.31 -8.26
C LEU A 16 1.64 -2.88 -9.22
N THR A 17 1.35 -1.58 -9.28
CA THR A 17 0.28 -1.02 -10.11
C THR A 17 0.75 -0.45 -11.45
N LEU A 18 2.04 -0.58 -11.77
CA LEU A 18 2.63 -0.19 -13.05
C LEU A 18 2.06 -0.99 -14.22
N GLU A 19 1.83 -2.29 -14.03
CA GLU A 19 1.30 -3.20 -15.06
C GLU A 19 -0.22 -3.40 -14.98
N SER A 20 -0.80 -3.20 -13.80
CA SER A 20 -2.23 -3.39 -13.52
C SER A 20 -2.71 -2.25 -12.63
N ARG A 21 -3.81 -1.58 -12.98
CA ARG A 21 -4.33 -0.46 -12.15
C ARG A 21 -4.72 -0.88 -10.72
N SER A 22 -4.84 -2.19 -10.48
CA SER A 22 -5.25 -2.77 -9.20
C SER A 22 -4.29 -3.86 -8.74
N VAL A 23 -4.12 -3.99 -7.43
CA VAL A 23 -3.31 -5.04 -6.78
C VAL A 23 -4.01 -5.57 -5.53
N PHE A 24 -3.81 -6.85 -5.23
CA PHE A 24 -4.24 -7.39 -3.93
C PHE A 24 -3.35 -6.86 -2.79
N SER A 25 -3.98 -6.41 -1.70
CA SER A 25 -3.30 -5.82 -0.55
C SER A 25 -2.32 -6.80 0.11
N HIS A 26 -2.57 -8.11 0.11
CA HIS A 26 -1.65 -9.11 0.66
C HIS A 26 -0.25 -9.00 0.03
N LYS A 27 -0.14 -8.70 -1.28
CA LYS A 27 1.16 -8.51 -1.93
C LYS A 27 1.93 -7.31 -1.38
N VAL A 28 1.22 -6.26 -0.97
CA VAL A 28 1.83 -5.10 -0.31
C VAL A 28 2.32 -5.49 1.08
N PHE A 29 1.51 -6.25 1.84
CA PHE A 29 1.91 -6.76 3.15
C PHE A 29 3.11 -7.69 3.08
N ASP A 30 3.16 -8.61 2.12
CA ASP A 30 4.26 -9.55 1.94
C ASP A 30 5.58 -8.80 1.71
N ILE A 31 5.61 -7.88 0.74
CA ILE A 31 6.82 -7.09 0.42
C ILE A 31 7.21 -6.18 1.59
N ALA A 32 6.24 -5.55 2.26
CA ALA A 32 6.50 -4.72 3.42
C ALA A 32 7.08 -5.55 4.59
N GLY A 33 6.58 -6.77 4.79
CA GLY A 33 7.08 -7.72 5.78
C GLY A 33 8.52 -8.15 5.52
N GLU A 34 8.89 -8.40 4.26
CA GLU A 34 10.28 -8.67 3.85
C GLU A 34 11.22 -7.48 4.16
N MET A 35 10.69 -6.26 4.20
CA MET A 35 11.41 -5.05 4.59
C MET A 35 11.41 -4.78 6.11
N GLY A 36 10.85 -5.68 6.92
CA GLY A 36 10.77 -5.55 8.37
C GLY A 36 9.66 -4.60 8.86
N LEU A 37 8.67 -4.29 8.02
CA LEU A 37 7.54 -3.43 8.38
C LEU A 37 6.40 -4.26 8.98
N GLY A 38 5.96 -3.90 10.19
CA GLY A 38 4.85 -4.57 10.85
C GLY A 38 3.50 -4.25 10.22
N GLU A 39 2.60 -5.24 10.17
CA GLU A 39 1.27 -5.13 9.53
C GLU A 39 0.47 -3.90 9.98
N MET A 40 0.49 -3.58 11.27
CA MET A 40 -0.26 -2.44 11.80
C MET A 40 0.21 -1.10 11.21
N ILE A 41 1.51 -0.95 10.98
CA ILE A 41 2.09 0.24 10.36
C ILE A 41 1.71 0.29 8.88
N VAL A 42 1.72 -0.87 8.19
CA VAL A 42 1.29 -0.96 6.79
C VAL A 42 -0.18 -0.58 6.65
N LYS A 43 -1.05 -1.08 7.53
CA LYS A 43 -2.48 -0.72 7.56
C LYS A 43 -2.70 0.78 7.74
N ASP A 44 -2.00 1.40 8.69
CA ASP A 44 -2.05 2.85 8.92
C ASP A 44 -1.59 3.64 7.68
N CYS A 45 -0.51 3.20 7.02
CA CYS A 45 -0.04 3.82 5.78
C CYS A 45 -1.05 3.68 4.63
N LEU A 46 -1.67 2.51 4.47
CA LEU A 46 -2.70 2.30 3.45
C LEU A 46 -3.91 3.21 3.70
N GLN A 47 -4.33 3.36 4.96
CA GLN A 47 -5.42 4.25 5.32
C GLN A 47 -5.10 5.71 4.97
N GLN A 48 -3.92 6.21 5.34
CA GLN A 48 -3.48 7.56 4.97
C GLN A 48 -3.45 7.76 3.45
N LEU A 49 -3.00 6.77 2.68
CA LEU A 49 -2.96 6.85 1.22
C LEU A 49 -4.37 6.85 0.60
N MET A 50 -5.37 6.25 1.25
CA MET A 50 -6.77 6.36 0.86
C MET A 50 -7.35 7.75 1.18
N GLU A 51 -7.04 8.30 2.35
CA GLU A 51 -7.44 9.66 2.74
C GLU A 51 -6.84 10.72 1.81
N GLU A 52 -5.59 10.52 1.35
CA GLU A 52 -4.90 11.33 0.36
C GLU A 52 -5.42 11.12 -1.08
N LYS A 53 -6.39 10.22 -1.30
CA LYS A 53 -6.93 9.83 -2.61
C LYS A 53 -5.85 9.34 -3.59
N PHE A 54 -4.79 8.72 -3.08
CA PHE A 54 -3.76 8.09 -3.91
C PHE A 54 -4.19 6.68 -4.35
N ILE A 55 -4.86 5.97 -3.45
CA ILE A 55 -5.49 4.67 -3.71
C ILE A 55 -6.94 4.66 -3.20
N SER A 56 -7.70 3.66 -3.64
CA SER A 56 -8.99 3.27 -3.11
C SER A 56 -9.05 1.77 -2.93
N GLU A 57 -9.98 1.29 -2.11
CA GLU A 57 -10.26 -0.14 -1.91
C GLU A 57 -11.68 -0.44 -2.43
N PRO A 58 -11.87 -0.59 -3.76
CA PRO A 58 -13.20 -0.85 -4.34
C PRO A 58 -13.80 -2.18 -3.89
N MET A 59 -12.95 -3.12 -3.46
CA MET A 59 -13.32 -4.41 -2.90
C MET A 59 -12.33 -4.75 -1.80
N GLN A 60 -12.82 -5.38 -0.72
CA GLN A 60 -11.96 -5.80 0.38
C GLN A 60 -10.74 -6.59 -0.12
N GLY A 61 -9.56 -6.12 0.25
CA GLY A 61 -8.28 -6.70 -0.13
C GLY A 61 -7.77 -6.30 -1.52
N VAL A 62 -8.45 -5.40 -2.25
CA VAL A 62 -8.03 -4.93 -3.58
C VAL A 62 -7.75 -3.44 -3.52
N LEU A 63 -6.49 -3.05 -3.70
CA LEU A 63 -6.05 -1.66 -3.78
C LEU A 63 -6.00 -1.22 -5.25
N GLN A 64 -6.60 -0.08 -5.55
CA GLN A 64 -6.63 0.51 -6.89
C GLN A 64 -6.11 1.94 -6.84
N ARG A 65 -5.19 2.31 -7.75
CA ARG A 65 -4.77 3.73 -7.86
C ARG A 65 -5.90 4.60 -8.38
N VAL A 66 -6.06 5.77 -7.76
CA VAL A 66 -7.07 6.79 -8.10
C VAL A 66 -6.47 7.88 -8.97
#